data_AF-A0A7L4ZW10-F1
#
_entry.id   AF-A0A7L4ZW10-F1
#
_cell.length_a   1.000
_cell.length_b   1.000
_cell.length_c   1.000
_cell.angle_alpha   90.00
_cell.angle_beta   90.00
_cell.angle_gamma   90.00
#
_symmetry.space_group_name_H-M   'P 1'
#
loop_
_entity.id
_entity.type
_entity.pdbx_description
1 polymer ?
#
loop_
_entity_poly.entity_id
_entity_poly.type
_entity_poly.pdbx_seq_one_letter_code
_entity_poly.pdbx_strand_id
1 'polypeptide(L)'
;MPALYRTLLVTSLCLIFLVGCKSADKVLFQPSISALSTRLPSLELTVDNGPLANSAGAWPEDPQKLFEREVRMNLTDPEDTARFGYAKLVVTEAATNRVGRALQAFQLATLMTPSLLGLPLEWYQTDIKAELQILSAQGETLATYSGVGKSRIKVAMYHGYSQTQAPRLADLEALRVALAQIKPQLDLDAARLRSALLTAGPINHGTLEAADTPENGSQNPEPVTVKAETTGK
;
A
#
# COMPACT_ATOMS: atom_id res chain seq x y z
N MET A 1 6.52 -18.30 -56.63
CA MET A 1 7.21 -17.51 -55.58
C MET A 1 6.33 -16.53 -54.74
N PRO A 2 5.06 -16.17 -55.07
CA PRO A 2 4.31 -15.20 -54.24
C PRO A 2 3.71 -15.80 -52.95
N ALA A 3 3.58 -17.12 -52.86
CA ALA A 3 3.01 -17.80 -51.69
C ALA A 3 3.92 -17.75 -50.45
N LEU A 4 5.24 -17.85 -50.65
CA LEU A 4 6.23 -17.75 -49.58
C LEU A 4 6.31 -16.35 -48.97
N TYR A 5 6.07 -15.32 -49.77
CA TYR A 5 6.08 -13.93 -49.29
C TYR A 5 4.83 -13.61 -48.45
N ARG A 6 3.65 -14.15 -48.84
CA ARG A 6 2.42 -14.03 -48.04
C ARG A 6 2.54 -14.73 -46.69
N THR A 7 3.14 -15.92 -46.63
CA THR A 7 3.32 -16.62 -45.35
C THR A 7 4.33 -15.89 -44.46
N LEU A 8 5.43 -15.37 -45.02
CA LEU A 8 6.42 -14.57 -44.28
C LEU A 8 5.84 -13.25 -43.73
N LEU A 9 4.95 -12.60 -44.49
CA LEU A 9 4.34 -11.34 -44.08
C LEU A 9 3.29 -11.55 -42.97
N VAL A 10 2.52 -12.65 -43.05
CA VAL A 10 1.57 -13.02 -41.99
C VAL A 10 2.27 -13.46 -40.71
N THR A 11 3.37 -14.23 -40.80
CA THR A 11 4.13 -14.62 -39.60
C THR A 11 4.87 -13.44 -38.97
N SER A 12 5.39 -12.50 -39.78
CA SER A 12 6.00 -11.26 -39.30
C SER A 12 4.97 -10.37 -38.58
N LEU A 13 3.74 -10.27 -39.09
CA LEU A 13 2.67 -9.50 -38.45
C LEU A 13 2.23 -10.12 -37.11
N CYS A 14 2.12 -11.45 -37.01
CA CYS A 14 1.81 -12.13 -35.74
C CYS A 14 2.91 -11.99 -34.68
N LEU A 15 4.19 -11.91 -35.07
CA LEU A 15 5.31 -11.71 -34.15
C LEU A 15 5.29 -10.33 -33.46
N ILE A 16 4.70 -9.31 -34.09
CA ILE A 16 4.59 -7.96 -33.51
C ILE A 16 3.54 -7.91 -32.39
N PHE A 17 2.50 -8.76 -32.43
CA PHE A 17 1.45 -8.81 -31.41
C PHE A 17 1.83 -9.56 -30.12
N LEU A 18 2.97 -10.26 -30.10
CA LEU A 18 3.45 -10.97 -28.90
C LEU A 18 4.37 -10.11 -28.00
N VAL A 19 4.60 -8.84 -28.35
CA VAL A 19 5.41 -7.94 -27.52
C VAL A 19 4.58 -7.42 -26.33
N GLY A 20 4.49 -8.28 -25.31
CA GLY A 20 4.55 -7.90 -23.90
C GLY A 20 3.39 -7.07 -23.33
N CYS A 21 2.38 -7.75 -22.80
CA CYS A 21 1.61 -7.22 -21.67
C CYS A 21 2.56 -7.08 -20.46
N LYS A 22 3.21 -5.92 -20.31
CA LYS A 22 4.01 -5.62 -19.11
C LYS A 22 3.02 -5.33 -17.97
N SER A 23 2.86 -6.29 -17.05
CA SER A 23 2.03 -6.11 -15.86
C SER A 23 2.54 -4.93 -15.03
N ALA A 24 1.74 -3.87 -14.92
CA ALA A 24 2.06 -2.66 -14.17
C ALA A 24 2.26 -2.96 -12.67
N ASP A 25 1.59 -3.98 -12.14
CA ASP A 25 1.60 -4.32 -10.71
C ASP A 25 2.99 -4.68 -10.18
N LYS A 26 3.85 -5.29 -10.99
CA LYS A 26 5.21 -5.65 -10.56
C LYS A 26 6.13 -4.44 -10.36
N VAL A 27 5.83 -3.31 -10.99
CA VAL A 27 6.61 -2.07 -10.84
C VAL A 27 6.11 -1.27 -9.64
N LEU A 28 4.80 -1.31 -9.37
CA LEU A 28 4.16 -0.52 -8.31
C LEU A 28 4.69 -0.81 -6.90
N PHE A 29 4.97 -2.07 -6.60
CA PHE A 29 5.34 -2.51 -5.25
C PHE A 29 6.82 -2.86 -5.12
N GLN A 30 7.71 -2.23 -5.89
CA GLN A 30 9.14 -2.49 -5.73
C GLN A 30 9.66 -1.83 -4.45
N PRO A 31 10.19 -2.61 -3.48
CA PRO A 31 10.79 -2.03 -2.28
C PRO A 31 12.04 -1.23 -2.65
N SER A 32 12.47 -0.35 -1.75
CA SER A 32 13.74 0.33 -1.92
C SER A 32 14.92 -0.66 -1.88
N ILE A 33 16.01 -0.37 -2.59
CA ILE A 33 17.02 -1.39 -2.97
C ILE A 33 17.95 -1.79 -1.81
N SER A 34 18.14 -0.91 -0.82
CA SER A 34 19.06 -1.17 0.30
C SER A 34 18.32 -1.80 1.48
N ALA A 35 18.92 -2.70 2.25
CA ALA A 35 18.37 -3.10 3.56
C ALA A 35 18.99 -2.23 4.67
N LEU A 36 18.42 -2.24 5.88
CA LEU A 36 19.09 -1.65 7.05
C LEU A 36 20.41 -2.37 7.34
N SER A 37 21.38 -1.60 7.84
CA SER A 37 22.65 -2.11 8.34
C SER A 37 22.45 -3.08 9.51
N THR A 38 21.50 -2.77 10.39
CA THR A 38 21.04 -3.62 11.48
C THR A 38 19.55 -3.87 11.32
N ARG A 39 19.15 -5.11 11.05
CA ARG A 39 17.73 -5.47 10.94
C ARG A 39 17.05 -5.40 12.30
N LEU A 40 15.84 -4.85 12.31
CA LEU A 40 14.96 -4.85 13.47
C LEU A 40 14.37 -6.25 13.70
N PRO A 41 14.00 -6.61 14.94
CA PRO A 41 13.20 -7.80 15.19
C PRO A 41 11.84 -7.68 14.50
N SER A 42 11.10 -8.79 14.35
CA SER A 42 9.80 -8.77 13.66
C SER A 42 8.82 -7.80 14.34
N LEU A 43 8.11 -6.99 13.54
CA LEU A 43 7.19 -5.94 14.04
C LEU A 43 5.79 -6.18 13.48
N GLU A 44 4.78 -5.87 14.27
CA GLU A 44 3.40 -5.78 13.80
C GLU A 44 3.19 -4.48 13.02
N LEU A 45 2.52 -4.57 11.87
CA LEU A 45 2.40 -3.46 10.93
C LEU A 45 1.03 -2.83 11.03
N THR A 46 1.00 -1.51 11.10
CA THR A 46 -0.25 -0.75 11.05
C THR A 46 -0.06 0.43 10.10
N VAL A 47 -1.04 0.66 9.23
CA VAL A 47 -1.01 1.79 8.30
C VAL A 47 -2.25 2.64 8.50
N ASP A 48 -2.02 3.92 8.76
CA ASP A 48 -3.03 4.97 8.78
C ASP A 48 -2.91 5.79 7.49
N ASN A 49 -3.88 5.58 6.61
CA ASN A 49 -3.92 6.20 5.29
C ASN A 49 -4.22 7.71 5.36
N GLY A 50 -4.74 8.24 6.47
CA GLY A 50 -4.95 9.68 6.67
C GLY A 50 -5.56 10.40 5.44
N PRO A 51 -5.00 11.55 5.00
CA PRO A 51 -5.47 12.27 3.82
C PRO A 51 -5.33 11.51 2.49
N LEU A 52 -4.46 10.51 2.41
CA LEU A 52 -4.28 9.70 1.20
C LEU A 52 -5.53 8.91 0.85
N ALA A 53 -6.36 8.55 1.84
CA ALA A 53 -7.62 7.86 1.62
C ALA A 53 -8.61 8.66 0.75
N ASN A 54 -8.42 9.99 0.65
CA ASN A 54 -9.28 10.88 -0.13
C ASN A 54 -8.68 11.23 -1.51
N SER A 55 -7.53 10.66 -1.90
CA SER A 55 -6.92 10.94 -3.20
C SER A 55 -7.70 10.27 -4.35
N ALA A 56 -7.56 10.81 -5.57
CA ALA A 56 -8.19 10.23 -6.75
C ALA A 56 -7.67 8.83 -7.12
N GLY A 57 -6.50 8.44 -6.58
CA GLY A 57 -5.88 7.13 -6.75
C GLY A 57 -6.03 6.20 -5.55
N ALA A 58 -6.78 6.59 -4.52
CA ALA A 58 -6.79 5.94 -3.22
C ALA A 58 -7.36 4.51 -3.29
N TRP A 59 -6.52 3.54 -2.93
CA TRP A 59 -6.94 2.18 -2.61
C TRP A 59 -6.45 1.88 -1.20
N PRO A 60 -7.33 1.49 -0.26
CA PRO A 60 -6.95 1.37 1.16
C PRO A 60 -5.87 0.30 1.39
N GLU A 61 -5.86 -0.73 0.54
CA GLU A 61 -4.96 -1.88 0.60
C GLU A 61 -3.52 -1.56 0.14
N ASP A 62 -3.35 -0.53 -0.68
CA ASP A 62 -2.11 -0.32 -1.44
C ASP A 62 -0.96 0.21 -0.60
N PRO A 63 -1.15 1.26 0.21
CA PRO A 63 -0.13 1.71 1.16
C PRO A 63 0.28 0.60 2.12
N GLN A 64 -0.69 -0.21 2.57
CA GLN A 64 -0.43 -1.36 3.45
C GLN A 64 0.46 -2.40 2.77
N LYS A 65 0.13 -2.81 1.54
CA LYS A 65 0.93 -3.79 0.79
C LYS A 65 2.33 -3.27 0.47
N LEU A 66 2.45 -1.99 0.11
CA LEU A 66 3.74 -1.35 -0.14
C LEU A 66 4.59 -1.36 1.13
N PHE A 67 4.01 -0.94 2.25
CA PHE A 67 4.69 -0.85 3.54
C PHE A 67 5.09 -2.23 4.08
N GLU A 68 4.19 -3.22 4.01
CA GLU A 68 4.47 -4.61 4.39
C GLU A 68 5.68 -5.15 3.63
N ARG A 69 5.72 -4.91 2.32
CA ARG A 69 6.82 -5.37 1.49
C ARG A 69 8.13 -4.64 1.81
N GLU A 70 8.09 -3.34 2.06
CA GLU A 70 9.27 -2.58 2.46
C GLU A 70 9.81 -3.07 3.80
N VAL A 71 8.95 -3.27 4.79
CA VAL A 71 9.35 -3.73 6.13
C VAL A 71 9.96 -5.13 6.05
N ARG A 72 9.25 -6.08 5.41
CA ARG A 72 9.70 -7.47 5.31
C ARG A 72 11.02 -7.63 4.56
N MET A 73 11.21 -6.87 3.49
CA MET A 73 12.43 -6.99 2.67
C MET A 73 13.62 -6.27 3.31
N ASN A 74 13.38 -5.11 3.94
CA ASN A 74 14.45 -4.17 4.24
C ASN A 74 14.62 -3.79 5.70
N LEU A 75 13.57 -3.83 6.51
CA LEU A 75 13.62 -3.32 7.89
C LEU A 75 13.73 -4.45 8.93
N THR A 76 13.01 -5.55 8.76
CA THR A 76 12.96 -6.63 9.75
C THR A 76 13.70 -7.88 9.29
N ASP A 77 14.00 -8.76 10.25
CA ASP A 77 14.50 -10.11 10.00
C ASP A 77 13.32 -11.05 9.63
N PRO A 78 13.34 -11.72 8.47
CA PRO A 78 12.23 -12.59 8.05
C PRO A 78 12.12 -13.90 8.84
N GLU A 79 13.16 -14.31 9.56
CA GLU A 79 13.22 -15.60 10.26
C GLU A 79 12.63 -15.57 11.69
N ASP A 80 12.29 -14.38 12.19
CA ASP A 80 11.79 -14.21 13.56
C ASP A 80 10.26 -14.37 13.64
N THR A 81 9.81 -15.34 14.43
CA THR A 81 8.38 -15.66 14.62
C THR A 81 7.75 -14.84 15.75
N ALA A 82 8.54 -14.29 16.67
CA ALA A 82 8.04 -13.45 17.74
C ALA A 82 8.02 -11.98 17.30
N ARG A 83 6.92 -11.27 17.60
CA ARG A 83 6.77 -9.85 17.28
C ARG A 83 7.16 -9.00 18.47
N PHE A 84 8.04 -8.03 18.28
CA PHE A 84 8.68 -7.24 19.34
C PHE A 84 8.25 -5.77 19.35
N GLY A 85 7.01 -5.47 18.95
CA GLY A 85 6.47 -4.11 18.91
C GLY A 85 5.73 -3.81 17.60
N TYR A 86 5.45 -2.53 17.36
CA TYR A 86 4.65 -2.09 16.22
C TYR A 86 5.43 -1.10 15.34
N ALA A 87 5.26 -1.22 14.03
CA ALA A 87 5.65 -0.22 13.05
C ALA A 87 4.38 0.41 12.46
N LYS A 88 4.12 1.67 12.84
CA LYS A 88 2.95 2.42 12.40
C LYS A 88 3.36 3.45 11.34
N LEU A 89 2.85 3.29 10.12
CA LEU A 89 2.97 4.28 9.06
C LEU A 89 1.75 5.21 9.10
N VAL A 90 1.97 6.51 9.16
CA VAL A 90 0.91 7.54 9.17
C VAL A 90 1.15 8.50 8.01
N VAL A 91 0.17 8.63 7.12
CA VAL A 91 0.22 9.68 6.09
C VAL A 91 -0.38 10.95 6.67
N THR A 92 0.42 12.00 6.80
CA THR A 92 0.00 13.26 7.45
C THR A 92 -0.48 14.30 6.45
N GLU A 93 0.07 14.32 5.24
CA GLU A 93 -0.33 15.21 4.16
C GLU A 93 -0.33 14.45 2.82
N ALA A 94 -1.35 14.69 2.00
CA ALA A 94 -1.42 14.17 0.63
C ALA A 94 -2.08 15.22 -0.27
N ALA A 95 -1.42 15.59 -1.35
CA ALA A 95 -1.91 16.54 -2.34
C ALA A 95 -1.70 15.98 -3.75
N THR A 96 -2.79 15.81 -4.50
CA THR A 96 -2.76 15.33 -5.89
C THR A 96 -3.20 16.43 -6.84
N ASN A 97 -2.32 16.82 -7.76
CA ASN A 97 -2.57 17.85 -8.76
C ASN A 97 -2.57 17.24 -10.16
N ARG A 98 -3.61 17.55 -10.95
CA ARG A 98 -3.69 17.19 -12.37
C ARG A 98 -3.21 18.37 -13.22
N VAL A 99 -2.11 18.18 -13.93
CA VAL A 99 -1.47 19.22 -14.75
C VAL A 99 -1.56 18.84 -16.23
N GLY A 100 -1.70 19.84 -17.11
CA GLY A 100 -1.74 19.61 -18.56
C GLY A 100 -3.11 19.80 -19.23
N ARG A 101 -4.09 20.41 -18.56
CA ARG A 101 -5.43 20.67 -19.14
C ARG A 101 -5.37 21.48 -20.46
N ALA A 102 -4.42 22.42 -20.58
CA ALA A 102 -4.20 23.16 -21.82
C ALA A 102 -3.69 22.27 -22.97
N LEU A 103 -2.84 21.30 -22.66
CA LEU A 103 -2.35 20.33 -23.64
C LEU A 103 -3.46 19.38 -24.08
N GLN A 104 -4.36 18.99 -23.18
CA GLN A 104 -5.56 18.23 -23.53
C GLN A 104 -6.46 19.02 -24.50
N ALA A 105 -6.67 20.32 -24.27
CA ALA A 105 -7.43 21.18 -25.18
C ALA A 105 -6.76 21.30 -26.57
N PHE A 106 -5.44 21.49 -26.60
CA PHE A 106 -4.66 21.49 -27.85
C PHE A 106 -4.75 20.16 -28.60
N GLN A 107 -4.70 19.04 -27.88
CA GLN A 107 -4.84 17.72 -28.46
C GLN A 107 -6.25 17.51 -29.04
N LEU A 108 -7.29 17.99 -28.36
CA LEU A 108 -8.66 17.96 -28.90
C LEU A 108 -8.77 18.80 -30.18
N ALA A 109 -8.18 20.00 -30.20
CA ALA A 109 -8.15 20.85 -31.38
C ALA A 109 -7.37 20.22 -32.56
N THR A 110 -6.38 19.38 -32.26
CA THR A 110 -5.54 18.69 -33.25
C THR A 110 -5.98 17.25 -33.51
N LEU A 111 -7.23 16.88 -33.16
CA LEU A 111 -7.80 15.54 -33.35
C LEU A 111 -6.93 14.41 -32.79
N MET A 112 -6.30 14.63 -31.63
CA MET A 112 -5.40 13.68 -30.94
C MET A 112 -4.15 13.28 -31.74
N THR A 113 -3.86 13.94 -32.86
CA THR A 113 -2.69 13.64 -33.71
C THR A 113 -1.37 13.64 -32.92
N PRO A 114 -1.10 14.59 -32.01
CA PRO A 114 0.13 14.59 -31.22
C PRO A 114 0.24 13.39 -30.25
N SER A 115 -0.88 12.95 -29.68
CA SER A 115 -0.93 11.80 -28.77
C SER A 115 -0.63 10.49 -29.50
N LEU A 116 -0.99 10.40 -30.79
CA LEU A 116 -0.63 9.28 -31.66
C LEU A 116 0.87 9.19 -31.90
N LEU A 117 1.57 10.34 -31.91
CA LEU A 117 3.03 10.44 -32.01
C LEU A 117 3.76 10.27 -30.66
N GLY A 118 3.04 9.89 -29.61
CA GLY A 118 3.62 9.58 -28.29
C GLY A 118 3.74 10.76 -27.33
N LEU A 119 3.15 11.93 -27.65
CA LEU A 119 3.07 13.03 -26.69
C LEU A 119 2.10 12.68 -25.55
N PRO A 120 2.48 12.92 -24.28
CA PRO A 120 1.61 12.65 -23.14
C PRO A 120 0.37 13.56 -23.16
N LEU A 121 -0.75 13.01 -22.73
CA LEU A 121 -2.04 13.71 -22.61
C LEU A 121 -2.02 14.65 -21.41
N GLU A 122 -1.50 14.16 -20.29
CA GLU A 122 -1.53 14.84 -19.01
C GLU A 122 -0.51 14.28 -18.03
N TRP A 123 -0.36 14.98 -16.91
CA TRP A 123 0.46 14.57 -15.78
C TRP A 123 -0.35 14.56 -14.49
N TYR A 124 -0.13 13.54 -13.69
CA TYR A 124 -0.51 13.49 -12.28
C TYR A 124 0.71 13.76 -11.44
N GLN A 125 0.61 14.73 -10.54
CA GLN A 125 1.63 15.05 -9.55
C GLN A 125 1.05 14.76 -8.17
N THR A 126 1.73 13.94 -7.39
CA THR A 126 1.34 13.70 -6.00
C THR A 126 2.49 14.09 -5.09
N ASP A 127 2.20 14.93 -4.09
CA ASP A 127 3.06 15.24 -2.97
C ASP A 127 2.49 14.55 -1.72
N ILE A 128 3.31 13.74 -1.03
CA ILE A 128 2.94 13.00 0.17
C ILE A 128 3.95 13.30 1.28
N LYS A 129 3.45 13.51 2.49
CA LYS A 129 4.26 13.49 3.72
C LYS A 129 3.81 12.31 4.58
N ALA A 130 4.77 11.49 4.95
CA ALA A 130 4.52 10.30 5.75
C ALA A 130 5.43 10.29 6.99
N GLU A 131 4.92 9.70 8.05
CA GLU A 131 5.62 9.47 9.30
C GLU A 131 5.64 7.98 9.64
N LEU A 132 6.79 7.47 10.04
CA LEU A 132 6.97 6.12 10.53
C LEU A 132 7.24 6.18 12.02
N GLN A 133 6.35 5.58 12.81
CA GLN A 133 6.48 5.46 14.25
C GLN A 133 6.84 4.02 14.60
N ILE A 134 7.89 3.86 15.41
CA ILE A 134 8.27 2.56 15.98
C ILE A 134 7.82 2.56 17.44
N LEU A 135 6.96 1.61 17.80
CA LEU A 135 6.39 1.49 19.13
C LEU A 135 6.86 0.20 19.81
N SER A 136 7.00 0.25 21.12
CA SER A 136 7.26 -0.93 21.95
C SER A 136 6.03 -1.85 22.01
N ALA A 137 6.18 -3.07 22.55
CA ALA A 137 5.06 -3.98 22.80
C ALA A 137 3.99 -3.38 23.74
N GLN A 138 4.35 -2.38 24.54
CA GLN A 138 3.47 -1.65 25.46
C GLN A 138 2.78 -0.45 24.79
N GLY A 139 3.07 -0.17 23.51
CA GLY A 139 2.51 0.96 22.77
C GLY A 139 3.22 2.31 23.04
N GLU A 140 4.41 2.30 23.64
CA GLU A 140 5.21 3.51 23.82
C GLU A 140 5.98 3.82 22.52
N THR A 141 5.91 5.06 22.04
CA THR A 141 6.65 5.50 20.84
C THR A 141 8.14 5.62 21.14
N LEU A 142 8.94 4.71 20.60
CA LEU A 142 10.40 4.72 20.74
C LEU A 142 11.06 5.73 19.82
N ALA A 143 10.52 5.88 18.60
CA ALA A 143 11.00 6.85 17.62
C ALA A 143 9.93 7.21 16.59
N THR A 144 10.08 8.39 15.99
CA THR A 144 9.26 8.88 14.88
C THR A 144 10.17 9.46 13.81
N TYR A 145 9.97 9.02 12.57
CA TYR A 145 10.73 9.45 11.40
C TYR A 145 9.78 10.04 10.39
N SER A 146 10.18 11.08 9.67
CA SER A 146 9.33 11.72 8.66
C SER A 146 10.03 11.76 7.30
N GLY A 147 9.23 11.69 6.23
CA GLY A 147 9.72 11.74 4.86
C GLY A 147 8.71 12.43 3.95
N VAL A 148 9.22 13.09 2.91
CA VAL A 148 8.41 13.78 1.90
C VAL A 148 8.67 13.15 0.54
N GLY A 149 7.61 12.62 -0.05
CA GLY A 149 7.61 11.99 -1.35
C GLY A 149 6.95 12.85 -2.41
N LYS A 150 7.59 12.97 -3.58
CA LYS A 150 7.01 13.64 -4.74
C LYS A 150 7.06 12.71 -5.94
N SER A 151 5.95 12.63 -6.67
CA SER A 151 5.87 11.85 -7.90
C SER A 151 5.29 12.67 -9.04
N ARG A 152 5.66 12.31 -10.27
CA ARG A 152 5.09 12.91 -11.48
C ARG A 152 4.93 11.84 -12.56
N ILE A 153 3.70 11.43 -12.79
CA ILE A 153 3.36 10.34 -13.71
C ILE A 153 2.66 10.89 -14.94
N LYS A 154 3.15 10.49 -16.11
CA LYS A 154 2.59 10.89 -17.41
C LYS A 154 1.55 9.86 -17.90
N VAL A 155 0.44 10.36 -18.40
CA VAL A 155 -0.55 9.57 -19.14
C VAL A 155 -0.25 9.68 -20.62
N ALA A 156 -0.17 8.54 -21.31
CA ALA A 156 -0.03 8.49 -22.77
C ALA A 156 -0.82 7.30 -23.32
N MET A 157 -1.32 7.40 -24.56
CA MET A 157 -2.17 6.35 -25.15
C MET A 157 -1.45 5.02 -25.37
N TYR A 158 -0.19 5.05 -25.81
CA TYR A 158 0.55 3.84 -26.23
C TYR A 158 1.67 3.40 -25.27
N HIS A 159 2.32 4.35 -24.58
CA HIS A 159 3.57 4.10 -23.82
C HIS A 159 3.50 4.63 -22.37
N GLY A 160 2.31 5.01 -21.90
CA GLY A 160 2.10 5.57 -20.57
C GLY A 160 1.02 4.80 -19.82
N TYR A 161 0.81 5.18 -18.57
CA TYR A 161 -0.26 4.60 -17.76
C TYR A 161 -1.61 5.17 -18.19
N SER A 162 -2.67 4.37 -18.07
CA SER A 162 -4.03 4.83 -18.36
C SER A 162 -4.44 5.96 -17.40
N GLN A 163 -5.42 6.78 -17.79
CA GLN A 163 -6.00 7.81 -16.92
C GLN A 163 -6.55 7.23 -15.60
N THR A 164 -6.96 5.95 -15.61
CA THR A 164 -7.49 5.24 -14.44
C THR A 164 -6.40 4.74 -13.50
N GLN A 165 -5.21 4.42 -14.00
CA GLN A 165 -4.11 3.86 -13.19
C GLN A 165 -3.07 4.91 -12.78
N ALA A 166 -2.92 5.99 -13.56
CA ALA A 166 -1.91 7.01 -13.31
C ALA A 166 -2.04 7.72 -11.94
N PRO A 167 -3.25 8.04 -11.42
CA PRO A 167 -3.39 8.61 -10.07
C PRO A 167 -2.88 7.67 -8.98
N ARG A 168 -3.33 6.41 -9.01
CA ARG A 168 -2.92 5.34 -8.08
C ARG A 168 -1.40 5.13 -8.08
N LEU A 169 -0.79 5.14 -9.27
CA LEU A 169 0.65 4.99 -9.43
C LEU A 169 1.42 6.20 -8.88
N ALA A 170 0.91 7.41 -9.11
CA ALA A 170 1.52 8.63 -8.58
C ALA A 170 1.53 8.60 -7.04
N ASP A 171 0.43 8.17 -6.42
CA ASP A 171 0.30 8.08 -4.98
C ASP A 171 1.29 7.06 -4.38
N LEU A 172 1.36 5.85 -4.96
CA LEU A 172 2.29 4.81 -4.50
C LEU A 172 3.76 5.20 -4.71
N GLU A 173 4.08 5.83 -5.84
CA GLU A 173 5.44 6.28 -6.13
C GLU A 173 5.88 7.39 -5.17
N ALA A 174 4.99 8.34 -4.85
CA ALA A 174 5.27 9.37 -3.86
C ALA A 174 5.51 8.73 -2.48
N LEU A 175 4.64 7.81 -2.04
CA LEU A 175 4.82 7.11 -0.76
C LEU A 175 6.14 6.33 -0.71
N ARG A 176 6.52 5.66 -1.80
CA ARG A 176 7.80 4.95 -1.93
C ARG A 176 8.99 5.90 -1.75
N VAL A 177 8.94 7.09 -2.34
CA VAL A 177 9.98 8.11 -2.17
C VAL A 177 10.03 8.62 -0.73
N ALA A 178 8.89 8.81 -0.07
CA ALA A 178 8.84 9.20 1.34
C ALA A 178 9.49 8.13 2.25
N LEU A 179 9.17 6.85 2.02
CA LEU A 179 9.78 5.73 2.75
C LEU A 179 11.29 5.64 2.50
N ALA A 180 11.75 5.89 1.28
CA ALA A 180 13.16 5.92 0.94
C ALA A 180 13.94 7.03 1.69
N GLN A 181 13.28 8.13 2.06
CA GLN A 181 13.88 9.19 2.90
C GLN A 181 13.84 8.88 4.40
N ILE A 182 12.81 8.16 4.87
CA ILE A 182 12.68 7.73 6.27
C ILE A 182 13.76 6.70 6.61
N LYS A 183 14.01 5.79 5.69
CA LYS A 183 14.93 4.67 5.89
C LYS A 183 16.32 5.03 6.40
N PRO A 184 17.09 5.96 5.79
CA PRO A 184 18.40 6.32 6.31
C PRO A 184 18.33 6.93 7.71
N GLN A 185 17.23 7.63 8.08
CA GLN A 185 17.06 8.15 9.43
C GLN A 185 16.87 7.01 10.45
N LEU A 186 16.08 6.01 10.07
CA LEU A 186 15.87 4.82 10.88
C LEU A 186 17.15 3.96 11.00
N ASP A 187 17.95 3.87 9.93
CA ASP A 187 19.21 3.10 9.92
C ASP A 187 20.23 3.63 10.94
N LEU A 188 20.30 4.95 11.13
CA LEU A 188 21.17 5.58 12.14
C LEU A 188 20.82 5.13 13.57
N ASP A 189 19.55 4.83 13.83
CA ASP A 189 19.04 4.44 15.14
C ASP A 189 18.82 2.93 15.29
N ALA A 190 19.04 2.14 14.23
CA ALA A 190 18.58 0.76 14.15
C ALA A 190 19.11 -0.13 15.28
N ALA A 191 20.39 0.03 15.66
CA ALA A 191 20.98 -0.72 16.77
C ALA A 191 20.36 -0.37 18.13
N ARG A 192 20.07 0.92 18.37
CA ARG A 192 19.40 1.41 19.58
C ARG A 192 17.95 0.93 19.64
N LEU A 193 17.23 0.98 18.52
CA LEU A 193 15.86 0.51 18.43
C LEU A 193 15.79 -1.00 18.69
N ARG A 194 16.69 -1.78 18.09
CA ARG A 194 16.74 -3.23 18.31
C ARG A 194 16.91 -3.58 19.79
N SER A 195 17.83 -2.94 20.51
CA SER A 195 18.01 -3.22 21.94
C SER A 195 16.80 -2.79 22.77
N ALA A 196 16.18 -1.66 22.46
CA ALA A 196 14.96 -1.20 23.13
C ALA A 196 13.78 -2.16 22.92
N LEU A 197 13.55 -2.62 21.67
CA LEU A 197 12.47 -3.56 21.33
C LEU A 197 12.67 -4.92 22.00
N LEU A 198 13.90 -5.43 22.02
CA LEU A 198 14.21 -6.69 22.72
C LEU A 198 14.06 -6.57 24.24
N THR A 199 14.36 -5.41 24.81
CA THR A 199 14.19 -5.13 26.25
C THR A 199 12.72 -5.02 26.64
N ALA A 200 11.89 -4.44 25.75
CA ALA A 200 10.44 -4.33 25.93
C ALA A 200 9.73 -5.69 25.89
N GLY A 201 10.34 -6.70 25.25
CA GLY A 201 9.81 -8.05 25.13
C GLY A 201 8.80 -8.22 23.99
N PRO A 202 8.33 -9.45 23.76
CA PRO A 202 7.39 -9.75 22.68
C PRO A 202 5.96 -9.24 22.99
N ILE A 203 5.17 -9.04 21.93
CA ILE A 203 3.74 -8.74 22.03
C ILE A 203 3.01 -9.96 22.60
N ASN A 204 2.30 -9.76 23.71
CA ASN A 204 1.42 -10.78 24.28
C ASN A 204 0.06 -10.71 23.56
N HIS A 205 -0.17 -11.58 22.58
CA HIS A 205 -1.49 -11.71 21.94
C HIS A 205 -2.58 -12.31 22.86
N GLY A 206 -2.26 -12.62 24.13
CA GLY A 206 -3.16 -13.33 25.06
C GLY A 206 -4.22 -12.49 25.79
N THR A 207 -4.29 -11.17 25.59
CA THR A 207 -5.22 -10.31 26.38
C THR A 207 -6.30 -9.61 25.56
N LEU A 208 -6.22 -9.63 24.22
CA LEU A 208 -7.21 -8.95 23.36
C LEU A 208 -8.33 -9.87 22.86
N GLU A 209 -8.18 -11.20 22.95
CA GLU A 209 -9.23 -12.17 22.62
C GLU A 209 -10.19 -12.47 23.78
N ALA A 210 -9.85 -12.07 25.02
CA ALA A 210 -10.68 -12.28 26.20
C ALA A 210 -11.70 -11.15 26.47
N ALA A 211 -11.65 -10.05 25.72
CA ALA A 211 -12.47 -8.86 25.96
C ALA A 211 -13.74 -8.77 25.10
N ASP A 212 -13.97 -9.70 24.17
CA ASP A 212 -15.13 -9.69 23.26
C ASP A 212 -16.07 -10.89 23.45
N THR A 213 -16.03 -11.55 24.61
CA THR A 213 -17.13 -12.42 25.02
C THR A 213 -18.16 -11.55 25.76
N PRO A 214 -19.35 -11.28 25.19
CA PRO A 214 -20.43 -10.70 25.95
C PRO A 214 -20.84 -11.70 27.04
N GLU A 215 -20.42 -11.39 28.26
CA GLU A 215 -20.99 -11.91 29.49
C GLU A 215 -22.45 -11.44 29.56
N ASN A 216 -23.38 -12.21 29.01
CA ASN A 216 -24.81 -11.97 29.17
C ASN A 216 -25.49 -13.17 29.82
N GLY A 217 -25.80 -13.01 31.10
CA GLY A 217 -27.15 -13.27 31.57
C GLY A 217 -27.46 -14.71 31.96
N SER A 218 -27.08 -15.05 33.20
CA SER A 218 -27.96 -15.67 34.20
C SER A 218 -29.29 -16.24 33.67
N GLN A 219 -29.31 -17.55 33.40
CA GLN A 219 -30.56 -18.31 33.26
C GLN A 219 -31.18 -18.46 34.65
N ASN A 220 -32.17 -17.60 34.97
CA ASN A 220 -33.14 -17.87 36.01
C ASN A 220 -34.30 -18.67 35.37
N PRO A 221 -34.75 -19.80 35.96
CA PRO A 221 -35.70 -20.70 35.31
C PRO A 221 -37.11 -20.08 35.22
N GLU A 222 -37.75 -20.27 34.07
CA GLU A 222 -39.16 -19.93 33.87
C GLU A 222 -40.08 -20.69 34.85
N PRO A 223 -41.18 -20.06 35.32
CA PRO A 223 -42.15 -20.69 36.20
C PRO A 223 -43.04 -21.68 35.45
N VAL A 224 -43.18 -22.87 36.03
CA VAL A 224 -44.10 -23.93 35.63
C VAL A 224 -45.54 -23.39 35.63
N THR A 225 -46.15 -23.32 34.45
CA THR A 225 -47.59 -23.05 34.33
C THR A 225 -48.37 -24.36 34.48
N VAL A 226 -48.94 -24.58 35.67
CA VAL A 226 -49.89 -25.67 35.93
C VAL A 226 -51.22 -25.33 35.27
N LYS A 227 -51.58 -26.03 34.19
CA LYS A 227 -52.97 -26.06 33.72
C LYS A 227 -53.76 -27.03 34.59
N ALA A 228 -54.67 -26.47 35.38
CA ALA A 228 -55.76 -27.20 35.98
C ALA A 228 -56.75 -27.61 34.89
N GLU A 229 -57.02 -28.90 34.75
CA GLU A 229 -58.19 -29.42 34.06
C GLU A 229 -58.91 -30.36 35.03
N THR A 230 -60.04 -29.86 35.53
CA THR A 230 -61.03 -30.59 36.33
C THR A 230 -62.20 -30.89 35.41
N THR A 231 -62.71 -32.14 35.48
CA THR A 231 -64.10 -32.64 35.25
C THR A 231 -63.96 -34.02 34.57
N GLY A 232 -64.45 -35.15 35.08
CA GLY A 232 -65.61 -35.36 35.95
C GLY A 232 -66.68 -36.16 35.19
N LYS A 233 -66.51 -37.48 35.06
CA LYS A 233 -67.55 -38.52 35.16
C LYS A 233 -66.94 -39.91 35.06
#